data_AF-A3V6X0-F1
#
_entry.id   AF-A3V6X0-F1
#
_cell.length_a   1.000
_cell.length_b   1.000
_cell.length_c   1.000
_cell.angle_alpha   90.00
_cell.angle_beta   90.00
_cell.angle_gamma   90.00
#
_symmetry.space_group_name_H-M   'P 1'
#
loop_
_entity.id
_entity.type
_entity.pdbx_description
1 polymer ?
#
loop_
_entity_poly.entity_id
_entity_poly.type
_entity_poly.pdbx_seq_one_letter_code
_entity_poly.pdbx_strand_id
1 'polypeptide(L)'
;MDCRVVVTQGIQSLGEVVTAEILAAVQSFDAFTADNDPYAEHDFGKITRAGTDVFWQFSYYDLDFSMHSPDPTDTAITARVLTIMLAEEY
;
A
#
# COMPACT_ATOMS: atom_id res chain seq x y z
N MET A 1 -14.98 -0.86 -8.68
CA MET A 1 -14.05 -0.41 -7.63
C MET A 1 -12.68 -0.82 -8.10
N ASP A 2 -12.04 0.06 -8.85
CA ASP A 2 -10.72 -0.17 -9.43
C ASP A 2 -9.68 0.27 -8.40
N CYS A 3 -9.13 -0.69 -7.66
CA CYS A 3 -7.98 -0.48 -6.80
C CYS A 3 -6.73 -0.82 -7.61
N ARG A 4 -5.84 0.16 -7.81
CA ARG A 4 -4.60 -0.04 -8.55
C ARG A 4 -3.47 -0.38 -7.59
N VAL A 5 -2.78 -1.49 -7.83
CA VAL A 5 -1.59 -1.86 -7.07
C VAL A 5 -0.34 -1.41 -7.84
N VAL A 6 0.53 -0.68 -7.17
CA VAL A 6 1.82 -0.22 -7.67
C VAL A 6 2.90 -0.81 -6.78
N VAL A 7 3.89 -1.44 -7.40
CA VAL A 7 5.01 -2.08 -6.71
C VAL A 7 6.28 -1.41 -7.18
N THR A 8 7.13 -0.93 -6.27
CA THR A 8 8.38 -0.26 -6.65
C THR A 8 9.38 -1.24 -7.29
N GLN A 9 10.38 -0.67 -7.96
CA GLN A 9 11.46 -1.45 -8.55
C GLN A 9 12.26 -2.22 -7.48
N GLY A 10 12.41 -1.67 -6.27
CA GLY A 10 13.05 -2.36 -5.15
C GLY A 10 12.38 -3.69 -4.83
N ILE A 11 11.05 -3.69 -4.70
CA ILE A 11 10.27 -4.91 -4.43
C ILE A 11 10.30 -5.87 -5.63
N GLN A 12 10.20 -5.37 -6.85
CA GLN A 12 10.28 -6.21 -8.07
C GLN A 12 11.66 -6.88 -8.21
N SER A 13 12.72 -6.24 -7.71
CA SER A 13 14.09 -6.77 -7.78
C SER A 13 14.35 -7.92 -6.80
N LEU A 14 13.47 -8.16 -5.82
CA LEU A 14 13.56 -9.30 -4.89
C LEU A 14 13.22 -10.64 -5.57
N GLY A 15 12.66 -10.60 -6.78
CA GLY A 15 12.23 -11.77 -7.54
C GLY A 15 10.75 -12.10 -7.35
N GLU A 16 10.16 -12.71 -8.37
CA GLU A 16 8.70 -12.90 -8.50
C GLU A 16 8.06 -13.65 -7.33
N VAL A 17 8.75 -14.67 -6.80
CA VAL A 17 8.26 -15.45 -5.65
C VAL A 17 8.13 -14.57 -4.41
N VAL A 18 9.17 -13.81 -4.07
CA VAL A 18 9.20 -12.94 -2.89
C VAL A 18 8.19 -11.80 -3.06
N THR A 19 8.10 -11.21 -4.26
CA THR A 19 7.09 -10.19 -4.57
C THR A 19 5.67 -10.73 -4.38
N ALA A 20 5.38 -11.96 -4.82
CA ALA A 20 4.07 -12.59 -4.63
C ALA A 20 3.77 -12.86 -3.14
N GLU A 21 4.75 -13.29 -2.36
CA GLU A 21 4.60 -13.47 -0.90
C GLU A 21 4.33 -12.13 -0.19
N ILE A 22 5.03 -11.07 -0.58
CA ILE A 22 4.82 -9.71 -0.09
C ILE A 22 3.39 -9.26 -0.42
N LEU A 23 2.95 -9.41 -1.66
CA LEU A 23 1.60 -9.04 -2.10
C LEU A 23 0.52 -9.78 -1.30
N ALA A 24 0.69 -11.08 -1.09
CA ALA A 24 -0.24 -11.88 -0.30
C ALA A 24 -0.24 -11.45 1.18
N ALA A 25 0.93 -11.09 1.74
CA ALA A 25 1.06 -10.60 3.10
C ALA A 25 0.41 -9.23 3.29
N VAL A 26 0.56 -8.30 2.33
CA VAL A 26 -0.13 -7.00 2.34
C VAL A 26 -1.63 -7.18 2.22
N GLN A 27 -2.10 -8.06 1.32
CA GLN A 27 -3.53 -8.35 1.16
C GLN A 27 -4.18 -8.94 2.42
N SER A 28 -3.42 -9.70 3.21
CA SER A 28 -3.89 -10.32 4.45
C SER A 28 -3.48 -9.55 5.71
N PHE A 29 -2.99 -8.31 5.56
CA PHE A 29 -2.54 -7.52 6.69
C PHE A 29 -3.74 -7.03 7.52
N ASP A 30 -3.77 -7.42 8.78
CA ASP A 30 -4.79 -7.03 9.77
C ASP A 30 -4.14 -6.56 11.09
N ALA A 31 -2.80 -6.43 11.11
CA ALA A 31 -2.03 -6.12 12.30
C ALA A 31 -1.98 -4.60 12.58
N PHE A 32 -3.13 -3.95 12.57
CA PHE A 32 -3.27 -2.54 12.94
C PHE A 32 -3.22 -2.41 14.46
N THR A 33 -2.31 -1.57 14.93
CA THR A 33 -2.08 -1.30 16.35
C THR A 33 -2.00 0.20 16.54
N ALA A 34 -2.28 0.69 17.75
CA ALA A 34 -2.21 2.13 18.03
C ALA A 34 -0.82 2.77 17.80
N ASP A 35 0.23 1.95 17.68
CA ASP A 35 1.59 2.40 17.35
C ASP A 35 1.79 2.62 15.84
N ASN A 36 1.21 1.77 15.00
CA ASN A 36 1.38 1.82 13.54
C ASN A 36 0.23 2.52 12.80
N ASP A 37 -0.93 2.68 13.44
CA ASP A 37 -2.12 3.31 12.89
C ASP A 37 -2.85 4.13 13.98
N PRO A 38 -2.26 5.25 14.45
CA PRO A 38 -2.80 6.05 15.54
C PRO A 38 -4.15 6.71 15.19
N TYR A 39 -4.44 6.85 13.90
CA TYR A 39 -5.64 7.51 13.39
C TYR A 39 -6.75 6.55 12.97
N ALA A 40 -6.54 5.23 13.07
CA ALA A 40 -7.53 4.20 12.67
C ALA A 40 -7.93 4.28 11.19
N GLU A 41 -7.06 4.83 10.34
CA GLU A 41 -7.36 5.09 8.92
C GLU A 41 -7.04 3.86 8.06
N HIS A 42 -6.20 2.94 8.57
CA HIS A 42 -5.81 1.68 7.93
C HIS A 42 -5.23 1.85 6.51
N ASP A 43 -4.69 3.02 6.19
CA ASP A 43 -4.08 3.30 4.89
C ASP A 43 -2.58 3.05 4.85
N PHE A 44 -1.90 2.84 5.97
CA PHE A 44 -0.45 2.61 6.02
C PHE A 44 -0.09 1.38 6.86
N GLY A 45 0.96 0.66 6.45
CA GLY A 45 1.50 -0.42 7.27
C GLY A 45 2.91 -0.86 6.89
N LYS A 46 3.50 -1.64 7.79
CA LYS A 46 4.82 -2.25 7.67
C LYS A 46 4.72 -3.76 7.77
N ILE A 47 5.38 -4.48 6.87
CA ILE A 47 5.63 -5.91 6.99
C ILE A 47 7.13 -6.21 6.86
N THR A 48 7.58 -7.22 7.59
CA THR A 48 8.95 -7.74 7.45
C THR A 48 8.88 -9.14 6.88
N ARG A 49 9.52 -9.38 5.73
CA ARG A 49 9.57 -10.70 5.07
C ARG A 49 10.99 -11.02 4.67
N ALA A 50 11.46 -12.21 5.04
CA ALA A 50 12.83 -12.68 4.75
C ALA A 50 13.95 -11.70 5.19
N GLY A 51 13.73 -10.90 6.23
CA GLY A 51 14.68 -9.87 6.70
C GLY A 51 14.62 -8.55 5.92
N THR A 52 13.70 -8.43 4.97
CA THR A 52 13.42 -7.19 4.24
C THR A 52 12.20 -6.51 4.83
N ASP A 53 12.37 -5.23 5.20
CA ASP A 53 11.26 -4.38 5.62
C ASP A 53 10.59 -3.77 4.39
N VAL A 54 9.27 -3.88 4.35
CA VAL A 54 8.41 -3.42 3.26
C VAL A 54 7.33 -2.54 3.85
N PHE A 55 7.15 -1.36 3.29
CA PHE A 55 6.03 -0.49 3.57
C PHE A 55 4.97 -0.61 2.49
N TRP A 56 3.72 -0.45 2.88
CA TRP A 56 2.61 -0.32 1.97
C TRP A 56 1.73 0.84 2.41
N GLN A 57 1.17 1.56 1.44
CA GLN A 57 0.26 2.68 1.71
C GLN A 57 -0.84 2.80 0.66
N PHE A 58 -2.03 3.25 1.06
CA PHE A 58 -3.10 3.68 0.17
C PHE A 58 -3.01 5.18 -0.08
N SER A 59 -3.06 5.56 -1.36
CA SER A 59 -3.20 6.94 -1.80
C SER A 59 -4.53 7.11 -2.52
N TYR A 60 -5.18 8.25 -2.27
CA TYR A 60 -6.52 8.55 -2.75
C TYR A 60 -6.46 9.69 -3.77
N TYR A 61 -6.65 9.36 -5.04
CA TYR A 61 -6.64 10.32 -6.14
C TYR A 61 -8.05 10.52 -6.70
N ASP A 62 -8.27 11.62 -7.41
CA ASP A 62 -9.43 11.75 -8.30
C ASP A 62 -9.37 10.69 -9.43
N LEU A 63 -10.47 10.45 -10.15
CA LEU A 63 -10.56 9.39 -11.16
C LEU A 63 -9.54 9.54 -12.31
N ASP A 64 -9.11 10.77 -12.58
CA ASP A 64 -8.07 11.10 -13.56
C ASP A 64 -6.64 10.96 -13.03
N PHE A 65 -6.43 10.47 -11.80
CA PHE A 65 -5.13 10.30 -11.13
C PHE A 65 -4.24 11.56 -11.11
N SER A 66 -4.83 12.74 -11.28
CA SER A 66 -4.10 14.00 -11.47
C SER A 66 -3.93 14.79 -10.17
N MET A 67 -4.88 14.67 -9.25
CA MET A 67 -4.92 15.39 -7.97
C MET A 67 -5.42 14.44 -6.87
N HIS A 68 -5.20 14.79 -5.60
CA HIS A 68 -5.86 14.09 -4.50
C HIS A 68 -7.38 14.24 -4.61
N SER A 69 -8.10 13.17 -4.29
CA SER A 69 -9.56 13.19 -4.31
C SER A 69 -10.08 14.22 -3.31
N PRO A 70 -11.12 15.00 -3.66
CA PRO A 70 -11.75 15.92 -2.73
C PRO A 70 -12.49 15.20 -1.59
N ASP A 71 -12.89 13.94 -1.78
CA ASP A 71 -13.48 13.10 -0.74
C ASP A 71 -12.94 11.66 -0.82
N PRO A 72 -11.92 11.29 -0.03
CA PRO A 72 -11.29 9.97 -0.08
C PRO A 72 -12.21 8.81 0.33
N THR A 73 -13.36 9.12 0.95
CA THR A 73 -14.35 8.12 1.36
C THR A 73 -15.32 7.79 0.23
N ASP A 74 -15.54 8.71 -0.71
CA ASP A 74 -16.40 8.51 -1.86
C ASP A 74 -15.68 7.78 -3.00
N THR A 75 -15.96 6.49 -3.10
CA THR A 75 -15.40 5.59 -4.12
C THR A 75 -15.93 5.84 -5.54
N ALA A 76 -16.96 6.67 -5.71
CA ALA A 76 -17.46 7.07 -7.02
C ALA A 76 -16.57 8.15 -7.67
N ILE A 77 -15.83 8.92 -6.86
CA ILE A 77 -14.92 9.98 -7.32
C ILE A 77 -13.46 9.74 -6.94
N THR A 78 -13.20 8.70 -6.14
CA THR A 78 -11.86 8.37 -5.66
C THR A 78 -11.31 7.10 -6.28
N ALA A 79 -10.17 7.23 -6.95
CA ALA A 79 -9.31 6.13 -7.31
C ALA A 79 -8.36 5.79 -6.15
N ARG A 80 -8.35 4.52 -5.74
CA ARG A 80 -7.46 4.02 -4.68
C ARG A 80 -6.22 3.39 -5.31
N VAL A 81 -5.04 3.84 -4.86
CA VAL A 81 -3.75 3.30 -5.28
C VAL A 81 -3.05 2.71 -4.07
N LEU A 82 -2.84 1.39 -4.08
CA LEU A 82 -1.99 0.71 -3.10
C LEU A 82 -0.55 0.73 -3.62
N THR A 83 0.33 1.43 -2.92
CA THR A 83 1.77 1.44 -3.21
C THR A 83 2.49 0.51 -2.26
N ILE A 84 3.31 -0.40 -2.78
CA ILE A 84 4.13 -1.34 -2.01
C ILE A 84 5.59 -1.06 -2.36
N MET A 85 6.40 -0.78 -1.35
CA MET A 85 7.78 -0.32 -1.49
C MET A 85 8.68 -0.85 -0.39
N LEU A 86 9.99 -0.92 -0.63
CA LEU A 86 10.94 -1.23 0.44
C LEU A 86 10.93 -0.13 1.48
N ALA A 87 11.21 -0.47 2.73
CA ALA A 87 11.33 0.53 3.78
C ALA A 87 12.49 1.51 3.55
N GLU A 88 13.49 1.11 2.77
CA GLU A 88 14.61 1.97 2.35
C GLU A 88 14.21 2.96 1.24
N GLU A 89 13.04 2.78 0.60
CA GLU A 89 12.52 3.65 -0.47
C GLU A 89 11.56 4.73 0.07
N TYR A 90 11.24 4.72 1.36
CA TYR A 90 10.36 5.67 2.05
C TYR A 90 11.15 6.72 2.81
#